data_AF-A0A2E9H0X1-F1
#
_entry.id   AF-A0A2E9H0X1-F1
#
_cell.length_a   1.000
_cell.length_b   1.000
_cell.length_c   1.000
_cell.angle_alpha   90.00
_cell.angle_beta   90.00
_cell.angle_gamma   90.00
#
_symmetry.space_group_name_H-M   'P 1'
#
loop_
_entity.id
_entity.type
_entity.pdbx_description
1 polymer ?
#
loop_
_entity_poly.entity_id
_entity_poly.type
_entity_poly.pdbx_seq_one_letter_code
_entity_poly.pdbx_strand_id
1 'polypeptide(L)'
;MMRLARLAVIMASTLTFASTALAQQESDATQMSVEEISNQIATLQTEYDNFSDTVATLQREEQQLREQLQSLRERNRQLEQQRQAALEEMNVRYQQLVDDPSIDIAGAQEAYKEAVMAHQQNKEDIKTQVQLVSAKSRQVEEARVSKHSLINEIETLKDQRNVARVDRLQEEFNRTGELEVSQSIVCDREETLSQCETRGKLLAKQKASKQYLDQTLADLSESELARTNLERVSPNVQILGSKTVSDGFSGQGNYGVKMGVELRGQLPQSQACTLLDIDVRYCAVKRTANNKPATEETVDSSVMHPLTIRSNVYDDEVMIDGVSYGSTPIEVMLPGGEHEVEIIKYGYSAYTQTVNLKDAQVIRAELDKSEYSFTRGEKIQDVLYRDVRGPELVVIPSGKYKMGDLTGNGMSNERPATTTSIEQPFGISDTEITVASFREFVSDTAYVTEAEKDGSCAVLQSGVPKFDDSLNWRNPGFSQGESSPVVCVSANDAKAYTDWLSAKSGFNYTLPSEAQWEYAARAGTETDFWWGNDVGFGKANCRNCGSDWSNQRTAPVGSFQRNPWGLFDTVGNVWEWTTSEQSSVVRGGAWNFAPSLARVSTRMELPADFSSNYIGFRVVRAQ
;
A
#
# COMPACT_ATOMS: atom_id res chain seq x y z
N MET A 1 19.80 -3.01 81.69
CA MET A 1 20.42 -2.30 80.55
C MET A 1 19.41 -2.24 79.41
N MET A 2 19.25 -1.04 78.84
CA MET A 2 18.79 -0.71 77.48
C MET A 2 17.38 -1.12 76.99
N ARG A 3 16.52 -0.08 76.98
CA ARG A 3 15.58 0.41 75.93
C ARG A 3 14.48 -0.57 75.45
N LEU A 4 13.21 -0.39 75.85
CA LEU A 4 12.19 0.55 75.30
C LEU A 4 11.93 0.32 73.80
N ALA A 5 10.72 0.16 73.27
CA ALA A 5 9.37 0.10 73.82
C ALA A 5 8.38 -0.28 72.68
N ARG A 6 7.28 -0.97 73.06
CA ARG A 6 5.86 -0.76 72.65
C ARG A 6 5.49 -0.81 71.16
N LEU A 7 4.73 -1.84 70.76
CA LEU A 7 3.26 -2.00 70.83
C LEU A 7 2.59 -1.51 69.54
N ALA A 8 2.13 -2.50 68.77
CA ALA A 8 1.11 -2.36 67.75
C ALA A 8 -0.21 -1.87 68.36
N VAL A 9 -0.98 -1.10 67.56
CA VAL A 9 -2.45 -1.17 67.41
C VAL A 9 -2.94 0.06 66.61
N ILE A 10 -3.66 -0.22 65.52
CA ILE A 10 -4.63 0.59 64.76
C ILE A 10 -4.11 1.76 63.89
N MET A 11 -4.17 1.57 62.57
CA MET A 11 -4.94 2.45 61.66
C MET A 11 -5.32 1.69 60.38
N ALA A 12 -6.60 1.34 60.29
CA ALA A 12 -7.27 1.04 59.04
C ALA A 12 -7.83 2.36 58.48
N SER A 13 -7.21 2.91 57.45
CA SER A 13 -7.79 3.87 56.49
C SER A 13 -6.65 4.57 55.74
N THR A 14 -6.35 4.12 54.51
CA THR A 14 -5.79 4.88 53.35
C THR A 14 -5.12 3.94 52.34
N LEU A 15 -5.89 3.09 51.67
CA LEU A 15 -5.39 2.32 50.52
C LEU A 15 -6.45 2.28 49.41
N THR A 16 -6.86 3.47 48.94
CA THR A 16 -7.62 3.65 47.70
C THR A 16 -7.28 4.99 47.04
N PHE A 17 -6.01 5.34 46.91
CA PHE A 17 -5.55 6.45 46.05
C PHE A 17 -4.10 6.21 45.61
N ALA A 18 -3.86 5.09 44.91
CA ALA A 18 -2.56 4.84 44.27
C ALA A 18 -2.68 4.00 42.98
N SER A 19 -3.86 3.99 42.35
CA SER A 19 -4.13 3.24 41.12
C SER A 19 -4.77 4.07 40.01
N THR A 20 -4.80 5.40 40.14
CA THR A 20 -5.28 6.32 39.09
C THR A 20 -4.22 7.30 38.59
N ALA A 21 -2.95 7.13 38.98
CA ALA A 21 -1.85 8.03 38.59
C ALA A 21 -0.88 7.43 37.55
N LEU A 22 -1.17 6.26 36.98
CA LEU A 22 -0.35 5.59 35.95
C LEU A 22 -1.10 5.34 34.63
N ALA A 23 -2.27 5.96 34.45
CA ALA A 23 -3.06 5.89 33.21
C ALA A 23 -3.26 7.27 32.54
N GLN A 24 -2.40 8.23 32.86
CA GLN A 24 -2.54 9.63 32.40
C GLN A 24 -1.21 10.21 31.92
N GLN A 25 -0.41 9.39 31.23
CA GLN A 25 0.87 9.81 30.66
C GLN A 25 1.05 9.28 29.22
N GLU A 26 -0.02 9.37 28.43
CA GLU A 26 -0.02 9.24 26.95
C GLU A 26 -1.05 10.22 26.37
N SER A 27 -0.81 11.54 26.44
CA SER A 27 -1.57 12.52 25.64
C SER A 27 -0.93 13.91 25.57
N ASP A 28 0.40 14.01 25.51
CA ASP A 28 1.06 15.30 25.27
C ASP A 28 2.30 15.10 24.40
N ALA A 29 2.07 14.53 23.21
CA ALA A 29 2.95 14.82 22.09
C ALA A 29 2.55 16.22 21.63
N THR A 30 3.44 17.20 21.77
CA THR A 30 3.30 18.53 21.18
C THR A 30 2.89 18.36 19.72
N GLN A 31 1.63 18.58 19.41
CA GLN A 31 1.11 18.37 18.07
C GLN A 31 1.77 19.43 17.17
N MET A 32 2.68 18.98 16.32
CA MET A 32 3.44 19.88 15.46
C MET A 32 2.51 20.73 14.60
N SER A 33 2.86 21.99 14.39
CA SER A 33 2.13 22.87 13.49
C SER A 33 2.22 22.40 12.04
N VAL A 34 1.25 22.81 11.22
CA VAL A 34 1.25 22.53 9.77
C VAL A 34 2.55 22.99 9.12
N GLU A 35 3.09 24.14 9.56
CA GLU A 35 4.34 24.73 9.08
C GLU A 35 5.56 23.89 9.49
N GLU A 36 5.64 23.45 10.75
CA GLU A 36 6.73 22.57 11.22
C GLU A 36 6.75 21.25 10.46
N ILE A 37 5.58 20.61 10.27
CA ILE A 37 5.47 19.35 9.51
C ILE A 37 5.87 19.60 8.05
N SER A 38 5.43 20.70 7.44
CA SER A 38 5.77 21.05 6.05
C SER A 38 7.28 21.27 5.86
N ASN A 39 7.96 21.89 6.83
CA ASN A 39 9.41 22.07 6.81
C ASN A 39 10.17 20.75 6.96
N GLN A 40 9.68 19.83 7.80
CA GLN A 40 10.25 18.49 7.92
C GLN A 40 10.08 17.68 6.63
N ILE A 41 8.90 17.72 6.00
CA ILE A 41 8.66 17.10 4.70
C ILE A 41 9.66 17.63 3.66
N ALA A 42 9.86 18.95 3.59
CA ALA A 42 10.78 19.55 2.63
C ALA A 42 12.24 19.12 2.87
N THR A 43 12.65 19.03 4.13
CA THR A 43 13.98 18.54 4.52
C THR A 43 14.18 17.09 4.08
N LEU A 44 13.26 16.20 4.46
CA LEU A 44 13.34 14.78 4.13
C LEU A 44 13.20 14.53 2.63
N GLN A 45 12.42 15.34 1.90
CA GLN A 45 12.34 15.25 0.44
C GLN A 45 13.69 15.57 -0.21
N THR A 46 14.39 16.60 0.28
CA THR A 46 15.74 16.94 -0.19
C THR A 46 16.73 15.80 0.10
N GLU A 47 16.64 15.19 1.29
CA GLU A 47 17.44 14.02 1.64
C GLU A 47 17.13 12.83 0.73
N TYR A 48 15.84 12.54 0.48
CA TYR A 48 15.40 11.48 -0.43
C TYR A 48 15.92 11.68 -1.86
N ASP A 49 15.88 12.90 -2.39
CA ASP A 49 16.36 13.21 -3.74
C ASP A 49 17.89 13.00 -3.83
N ASN A 50 18.65 13.52 -2.87
CA ASN A 50 20.11 13.28 -2.79
C ASN A 50 20.44 11.78 -2.65
N PHE A 51 19.62 11.06 -1.89
CA PHE A 51 19.78 9.63 -1.68
C PHE A 51 19.51 8.85 -2.98
N SER A 52 18.51 9.28 -3.76
CA SER A 52 18.21 8.69 -5.06
C SER A 52 19.40 8.81 -6.03
N ASP A 53 20.08 9.95 -6.05
CA ASP A 53 21.29 10.15 -6.87
C ASP A 53 22.47 9.28 -6.39
N THR A 54 22.57 9.09 -5.07
CA THR A 54 23.57 8.20 -4.45
C THR A 54 23.34 6.75 -4.88
N VAL A 55 22.10 6.26 -4.79
CA VAL A 55 21.74 4.89 -5.24
C VAL A 55 22.07 4.71 -6.72
N ALA A 56 21.70 5.67 -7.57
CA ALA A 56 22.01 5.61 -9.00
C ALA A 56 23.52 5.58 -9.29
N THR A 57 24.32 6.26 -8.46
CA THR A 57 25.78 6.24 -8.57
C THR A 57 26.36 4.90 -8.12
N LEU A 58 25.94 4.37 -6.97
CA LEU A 58 26.37 3.06 -6.48
C LEU A 58 26.00 1.94 -7.47
N GLN A 59 24.82 2.01 -8.08
CA GLN A 59 24.40 1.06 -9.12
C GLN A 59 25.31 1.09 -10.34
N ARG A 60 25.73 2.28 -10.81
CA ARG A 60 26.68 2.41 -11.93
C ARG A 60 28.05 1.82 -11.58
N GLU A 61 28.52 2.05 -10.36
CA GLU A 61 29.77 1.46 -9.88
C GLU A 61 29.69 -0.07 -9.79
N GLU A 62 28.58 -0.61 -9.26
CA GLU A 62 28.33 -2.06 -9.21
C GLU A 62 28.34 -2.67 -10.62
N GLN A 63 27.65 -2.02 -11.56
CA GLN A 63 27.57 -2.47 -12.95
C GLN A 63 28.97 -2.51 -13.59
N GLN A 64 29.81 -1.50 -13.35
CA GLN A 64 31.19 -1.49 -13.84
C GLN A 64 32.02 -2.64 -13.25
N LEU A 65 31.86 -2.96 -11.96
CA LEU A 65 32.53 -4.10 -11.34
C LEU A 65 32.04 -5.44 -11.91
N ARG A 66 30.75 -5.56 -12.24
CA ARG A 66 30.17 -6.75 -12.90
C ARG A 66 30.72 -6.94 -14.31
N GLU A 67 30.88 -5.87 -15.08
CA GLU A 67 31.47 -5.90 -16.42
C GLU A 67 32.94 -6.34 -16.36
N GLN A 68 33.71 -5.85 -15.38
CA GLN A 68 35.08 -6.32 -15.12
C GLN A 68 35.11 -7.81 -14.76
N LEU A 69 34.19 -8.28 -13.92
CA LEU A 69 34.07 -9.70 -13.57
C LEU A 69 33.77 -10.55 -14.81
N GLN A 70 32.89 -10.08 -15.69
CA GLN A 70 32.58 -10.76 -16.95
C GLN A 70 33.82 -10.84 -17.86
N SER A 71 34.58 -9.76 -17.96
CA SER A 71 35.85 -9.73 -18.71
C SER A 71 36.87 -10.74 -18.15
N LEU A 72 37.04 -10.80 -16.83
CA LEU A 72 37.92 -11.78 -16.17
C LEU A 72 37.46 -13.22 -16.40
N ARG A 73 36.15 -13.49 -16.40
CA ARG A 73 35.59 -14.81 -16.69
C ARG A 73 35.84 -15.22 -18.13
N GLU A 74 35.72 -14.30 -19.08
CA GLU A 74 36.05 -14.57 -20.49
C GLU A 74 37.55 -14.79 -20.67
N ARG A 75 38.39 -13.98 -20.00
CA ARG A 75 39.83 -14.18 -19.96
C ARG A 75 40.20 -15.54 -19.37
N ASN A 76 39.46 -16.02 -18.36
CA ASN A 76 39.68 -17.34 -17.77
C ASN A 76 39.48 -18.46 -18.78
N ARG A 77 38.43 -18.36 -19.62
CA ARG A 77 38.18 -19.35 -20.68
C ARG A 77 39.32 -19.40 -21.68
N GLN A 78 39.83 -18.23 -22.08
CA GLN A 78 40.98 -18.13 -22.99
C GLN A 78 42.26 -18.71 -22.36
N LEU A 79 42.54 -18.37 -21.10
CA LEU A 79 43.71 -18.87 -20.39
C LEU A 79 43.66 -20.39 -20.17
N GLU A 80 42.47 -20.95 -19.92
CA GLU A 80 42.31 -22.40 -19.83
C GLU A 80 42.56 -23.10 -21.17
N GLN A 81 42.11 -22.51 -22.29
CA GLN A 81 42.44 -23.01 -23.63
C GLN A 81 43.96 -22.95 -23.91
N GLN A 82 44.61 -21.84 -23.56
CA GLN A 82 46.07 -21.67 -23.71
C GLN A 82 46.85 -22.66 -22.85
N ARG A 83 46.42 -22.88 -21.61
CA ARG A 83 47.01 -23.87 -20.70
C ARG A 83 46.90 -25.28 -21.26
N GLN A 84 45.74 -25.63 -21.83
CA GLN A 84 45.52 -26.95 -22.43
C GLN A 84 46.37 -27.14 -23.71
N ALA A 85 46.47 -26.12 -24.56
CA ALA A 85 47.32 -26.15 -25.75
C ALA A 85 48.81 -26.29 -25.38
N ALA A 86 49.29 -25.52 -24.40
CA ALA A 86 50.67 -25.61 -23.92
C ALA A 86 50.97 -26.98 -23.27
N LEU A 87 50.00 -27.57 -22.58
CA LEU A 87 50.13 -28.94 -22.03
C LEU A 87 50.26 -29.97 -23.15
N GLU A 88 49.42 -29.86 -24.19
CA GLU A 88 49.45 -30.76 -25.34
C GLU A 88 50.79 -30.63 -26.09
N GLU A 89 51.26 -29.42 -26.35
CA GLU A 89 52.57 -29.18 -26.95
C GLU A 89 53.71 -29.76 -26.08
N MET A 90 53.68 -29.52 -24.78
CA MET A 90 54.67 -30.07 -23.85
C MET A 90 54.67 -31.61 -23.89
N ASN A 91 53.50 -32.25 -23.91
CA ASN A 91 53.37 -33.70 -24.00
C ASN A 91 53.93 -34.25 -25.33
N VAL A 92 53.67 -33.57 -26.45
CA VAL A 92 54.24 -33.93 -27.76
C VAL A 92 55.77 -33.84 -27.73
N ARG A 93 56.34 -32.77 -27.15
CA ARG A 93 57.80 -32.60 -27.01
C ARG A 93 58.42 -33.67 -26.10
N TYR A 94 57.73 -34.05 -25.02
CA TYR A 94 58.17 -35.16 -24.16
C TYR A 94 58.20 -36.49 -24.90
N GLN A 95 57.20 -36.78 -25.75
CA GLN A 95 57.21 -37.99 -26.58
C GLN A 95 58.40 -37.99 -27.55
N GLN A 96 58.69 -36.86 -28.20
CA GLN A 96 59.84 -36.75 -29.09
C GLN A 96 61.18 -36.94 -28.36
N LEU A 97 61.29 -36.45 -27.12
CA LEU A 97 62.49 -36.64 -26.28
C LEU A 97 62.79 -38.12 -25.97
N VAL A 98 61.75 -38.96 -25.90
CA VAL A 98 61.91 -40.41 -25.71
C VAL A 98 62.64 -41.03 -26.91
N ASP A 99 62.35 -40.55 -28.12
CA ASP A 99 62.94 -41.04 -29.36
C ASP A 99 64.30 -40.38 -29.68
N ASP A 100 64.49 -39.11 -29.29
CA ASP A 100 65.73 -38.33 -29.46
C ASP A 100 66.10 -37.56 -28.17
N PRO A 101 67.07 -38.07 -27.38
CA PRO A 101 67.51 -37.44 -26.13
C PRO A 101 68.18 -36.06 -26.29
N SER A 102 68.46 -35.59 -27.51
CA SER A 102 69.09 -34.30 -27.76
C SER A 102 68.12 -33.12 -27.88
N ILE A 103 66.80 -33.39 -27.90
CA ILE A 103 65.76 -32.37 -28.02
C ILE A 103 65.67 -31.50 -26.75
N ASP A 104 65.69 -30.18 -26.92
CA ASP A 104 65.44 -29.23 -25.83
C ASP A 104 63.94 -29.02 -25.62
N ILE A 105 63.46 -29.40 -24.44
CA ILE A 105 62.05 -29.23 -24.03
C ILE A 105 61.84 -28.05 -23.06
N ALA A 106 62.90 -27.35 -22.66
CA ALA A 106 62.82 -26.29 -21.65
C ALA A 106 61.84 -25.17 -22.04
N GLY A 107 61.79 -24.82 -23.33
CA GLY A 107 60.85 -23.83 -23.86
C GLY A 107 59.38 -24.23 -23.68
N ALA A 108 59.03 -25.50 -23.93
CA ALA A 108 57.67 -25.99 -23.77
C ALA A 108 57.28 -26.15 -22.28
N GLN A 109 58.24 -26.53 -21.44
CA GLN A 109 58.06 -26.57 -19.98
C GLN A 109 57.79 -25.17 -19.41
N GLU A 110 58.57 -24.17 -19.82
CA GLU A 110 58.38 -22.80 -19.35
C GLU A 110 57.07 -22.21 -19.88
N ALA A 111 56.72 -22.43 -21.16
CA ALA A 111 55.44 -21.98 -21.72
C ALA A 111 54.23 -22.58 -20.98
N TYR A 112 54.27 -23.88 -20.66
CA TYR A 112 53.22 -24.50 -19.84
C TYR A 112 53.16 -23.92 -18.42
N LYS A 113 54.32 -23.73 -17.78
CA LYS A 113 54.41 -23.12 -16.45
C LYS A 113 53.85 -21.69 -16.44
N GLU A 114 54.18 -20.86 -17.42
CA GLU A 114 53.62 -19.51 -17.57
C GLU A 114 52.11 -19.54 -17.76
N ALA A 115 51.59 -20.45 -18.60
CA ALA A 115 50.15 -20.60 -18.84
C ALA A 115 49.39 -21.04 -17.58
N VAL A 116 49.97 -21.96 -16.78
CA VAL A 116 49.40 -22.37 -15.47
C VAL A 116 49.38 -21.19 -14.50
N MET A 117 50.49 -20.46 -14.37
CA MET A 117 50.57 -19.30 -13.46
C MET A 117 49.59 -18.20 -13.86
N ALA A 118 49.47 -17.87 -15.15
CA ALA A 118 48.53 -16.88 -15.64
C ALA A 118 47.07 -17.28 -15.38
N HIS A 119 46.70 -18.55 -15.62
CA HIS A 119 45.37 -19.06 -15.32
C HIS A 119 45.08 -19.04 -13.81
N GLN A 120 46.05 -19.42 -12.97
CA GLN A 120 45.89 -19.39 -11.52
C GLN A 120 45.74 -17.96 -10.99
N GLN A 121 46.52 -17.00 -11.50
CA GLN A 121 46.39 -15.59 -11.14
C GLN A 121 45.00 -15.06 -11.52
N ASN A 122 44.52 -15.34 -12.74
CA ASN A 122 43.19 -14.89 -13.16
C ASN A 122 42.06 -15.50 -12.30
N LYS A 123 42.23 -16.71 -11.76
CA LYS A 123 41.28 -17.28 -10.78
C LYS A 123 41.24 -16.50 -9.47
N GLU A 124 42.39 -16.06 -8.95
CA GLU A 124 42.43 -15.19 -7.76
C GLU A 124 41.88 -13.79 -8.05
N ASP A 125 42.11 -13.25 -9.25
CA ASP A 125 41.53 -11.99 -9.70
C ASP A 125 40.00 -12.09 -9.78
N ILE A 126 39.45 -13.18 -10.33
CA ILE A 126 38.00 -13.46 -10.34
C ILE A 126 37.46 -13.52 -8.93
N LYS A 127 38.12 -14.25 -8.02
CA LYS A 127 37.69 -14.38 -6.63
C LYS A 127 37.63 -13.02 -5.93
N THR A 128 38.66 -12.20 -6.10
CA THR A 128 38.72 -10.83 -5.58
C THR A 128 37.61 -9.97 -6.17
N GLN A 129 37.40 -10.05 -7.49
CA GLN A 129 36.37 -9.27 -8.17
C GLN A 129 34.96 -9.69 -7.74
N VAL A 130 34.70 -10.98 -7.49
CA VAL A 130 33.43 -11.47 -6.93
C VAL A 130 33.18 -10.86 -5.56
N GLN A 131 34.20 -10.77 -4.70
CA GLN A 131 34.08 -10.12 -3.40
C GLN A 131 33.78 -8.62 -3.52
N LEU A 132 34.43 -7.92 -4.46
CA LEU A 132 34.15 -6.50 -4.73
C LEU A 132 32.73 -6.27 -5.23
N VAL A 133 32.25 -7.08 -6.18
CA VAL A 133 30.86 -7.02 -6.66
C VAL A 133 29.89 -7.29 -5.52
N SER A 134 30.14 -8.31 -4.70
CA SER A 134 29.29 -8.62 -3.54
C SER A 134 29.25 -7.49 -2.51
N ALA A 135 30.41 -6.91 -2.17
CA ALA A 135 30.49 -5.78 -1.23
C ALA A 135 29.78 -4.52 -1.79
N LYS A 136 29.94 -4.24 -3.08
CA LYS A 136 29.28 -3.09 -3.73
C LYS A 136 27.77 -3.31 -3.86
N SER A 137 27.34 -4.52 -4.21
CA SER A 137 25.92 -4.90 -4.22
C SER A 137 25.30 -4.67 -2.85
N ARG A 138 25.95 -5.10 -1.77
CA ARG A 138 25.49 -4.82 -0.40
C ARG A 138 25.33 -3.32 -0.10
N GLN A 139 26.23 -2.47 -0.59
CA GLN A 139 26.10 -1.01 -0.43
C GLN A 139 24.90 -0.44 -1.20
N VAL A 140 24.67 -0.90 -2.43
CA VAL A 140 23.48 -0.51 -3.22
C VAL A 140 22.21 -0.91 -2.48
N GLU A 141 22.21 -2.10 -1.92
CA GLU A 141 21.10 -2.72 -1.20
C GLU A 141 20.77 -2.01 0.12
N GLU A 142 21.76 -1.73 0.97
CA GLU A 142 21.60 -0.91 2.19
C GLU A 142 21.08 0.50 1.86
N ALA A 143 21.52 1.04 0.73
CA ALA A 143 21.05 2.32 0.25
C ALA A 143 19.57 2.26 -0.17
N ARG A 144 19.18 1.28 -1.00
CA ARG A 144 17.76 1.11 -1.38
C ARG A 144 16.86 0.99 -0.17
N VAL A 145 17.22 0.19 0.82
CA VAL A 145 16.45 0.03 2.07
C VAL A 145 16.25 1.37 2.77
N SER A 146 17.31 2.18 2.88
CA SER A 146 17.27 3.51 3.51
C SER A 146 16.38 4.49 2.72
N LYS A 147 16.46 4.49 1.39
CA LYS A 147 15.61 5.30 0.50
C LYS A 147 14.12 5.03 0.73
N HIS A 148 13.74 3.76 0.83
CA HIS A 148 12.34 3.35 1.06
C HIS A 148 11.84 3.78 2.45
N SER A 149 12.74 3.80 3.43
CA SER A 149 12.42 4.24 4.77
C SER A 149 12.08 5.74 4.82
N LEU A 150 12.85 6.56 4.10
CA LEU A 150 12.61 8.00 3.98
C LEU A 150 11.27 8.31 3.31
N ILE A 151 10.92 7.62 2.21
CA ILE A 151 9.63 7.86 1.56
C ILE A 151 8.45 7.50 2.46
N ASN A 152 8.54 6.42 3.24
CA ASN A 152 7.49 6.09 4.21
C ASN A 152 7.33 7.19 5.28
N GLU A 153 8.42 7.77 5.75
CA GLU A 153 8.38 8.88 6.71
C GLU A 153 7.80 10.15 6.09
N ILE A 154 8.19 10.49 4.86
CA ILE A 154 7.62 11.62 4.11
C ILE A 154 6.11 11.47 3.93
N GLU A 155 5.64 10.30 3.49
CA GLU A 155 4.21 10.02 3.31
C GLU A 155 3.45 10.05 4.65
N THR A 156 4.09 9.60 5.73
CA THR A 156 3.53 9.70 7.08
C THR A 156 3.38 11.14 7.54
N LEU A 157 4.39 11.98 7.32
CA LEU A 157 4.32 13.40 7.65
C LEU A 157 3.27 14.12 6.79
N LYS A 158 3.08 13.74 5.53
CA LYS A 158 1.99 14.27 4.70
C LYS A 158 0.62 13.93 5.30
N ASP A 159 0.43 12.70 5.78
CA ASP A 159 -0.78 12.29 6.49
C ASP A 159 -0.97 13.11 7.78
N GLN A 160 0.08 13.26 8.60
CA GLN A 160 0.04 14.07 9.83
C GLN A 160 -0.27 15.55 9.54
N ARG A 161 0.30 16.11 8.47
CA ARG A 161 0.01 17.47 8.02
C ARG A 161 -1.46 17.64 7.67
N ASN A 162 -2.08 16.65 7.03
CA ASN A 162 -3.50 16.70 6.69
C ASN A 162 -4.38 16.70 7.96
N VAL A 163 -4.03 15.89 8.96
CA VAL A 163 -4.71 15.93 10.28
C VAL A 163 -4.53 17.30 10.94
N ALA A 164 -3.30 17.82 10.99
CA ALA A 164 -3.02 19.13 11.58
C ALA A 164 -3.74 20.28 10.85
N ARG A 165 -3.90 20.20 9.52
CA ARG A 165 -4.69 21.16 8.74
C ARG A 165 -6.17 21.12 9.12
N VAL A 166 -6.74 19.92 9.28
CA VAL A 166 -8.14 19.74 9.73
C VAL A 166 -8.32 20.33 11.12
N ASP A 167 -7.46 19.98 12.07
CA ASP A 167 -7.55 20.44 13.46
C ASP A 167 -7.42 21.96 13.55
N ARG A 168 -6.45 22.55 12.82
CA ARG A 168 -6.29 24.00 12.70
C ARG A 168 -7.55 24.66 12.15
N LEU A 169 -8.10 24.14 11.05
CA LEU A 169 -9.31 24.69 10.44
C LEU A 169 -10.49 24.66 11.42
N GLN A 170 -10.65 23.57 12.16
CA GLN A 170 -11.69 23.47 13.19
C GLN A 170 -11.48 24.46 14.32
N GLU A 171 -10.24 24.65 14.79
CA GLU A 171 -9.91 25.61 15.83
C GLU A 171 -10.18 27.06 15.37
N GLU A 172 -9.79 27.40 14.14
CA GLU A 172 -10.03 28.71 13.53
C GLU A 172 -11.53 28.99 13.37
N PHE A 173 -12.28 28.00 12.85
CA PHE A 173 -13.70 28.16 12.58
C PHE A 173 -14.54 28.24 13.86
N ASN A 174 -14.23 27.39 14.86
CA ASN A 174 -15.04 27.26 16.07
C ASN A 174 -14.74 28.32 17.14
N ARG A 175 -14.05 29.41 16.78
CA ARG A 175 -13.80 30.55 17.68
C ARG A 175 -15.12 31.20 18.11
N THR A 176 -15.08 31.80 19.29
CA THR A 176 -16.18 32.62 19.81
C THR A 176 -15.83 34.09 19.60
N GLY A 177 -16.81 34.91 19.22
CA GLY A 177 -16.64 36.35 19.05
C GLY A 177 -17.94 37.12 19.29
N GLU A 178 -17.83 38.44 19.32
CA GLU A 178 -18.97 39.35 19.45
C GLU A 178 -19.04 40.26 18.23
N LEU A 179 -20.25 40.42 17.68
CA LEU A 179 -20.50 41.30 16.53
C LEU A 179 -21.63 42.27 16.86
N GLU A 180 -21.40 43.54 16.58
CA GLU A 180 -22.41 44.58 16.70
C GLU A 180 -23.07 44.84 15.34
N VAL A 181 -24.39 44.65 15.25
CA VAL A 181 -25.15 44.84 14.01
C VAL A 181 -26.30 45.82 14.20
N SER A 182 -26.58 46.55 13.12
CA SER A 182 -27.75 47.41 13.01
C SER A 182 -28.69 46.87 11.93
N GLN A 183 -29.98 46.78 12.24
CA GLN A 183 -31.04 46.37 11.33
C GLN A 183 -32.21 47.34 11.41
N SER A 184 -32.79 47.68 10.26
CA SER A 184 -34.00 48.50 10.16
C SER A 184 -35.01 47.76 9.30
N ILE A 185 -36.27 47.76 9.74
CA ILE A 185 -37.38 47.11 9.04
C ILE A 185 -38.61 48.01 9.01
N VAL A 186 -39.41 47.84 7.96
CA VAL A 186 -40.75 48.44 7.86
C VAL A 186 -41.72 47.53 8.61
N CYS A 187 -42.55 48.09 9.49
CA CYS A 187 -43.59 47.33 10.17
C CYS A 187 -44.79 47.09 9.24
N ASP A 188 -45.34 45.88 9.27
CA ASP A 188 -46.54 45.55 8.51
C ASP A 188 -47.78 46.23 9.09
N ARG A 189 -48.75 46.54 8.24
CA ARG A 189 -49.99 47.22 8.68
C ARG A 189 -50.89 46.31 9.53
N GLU A 190 -50.71 45.00 9.42
CA GLU A 190 -51.51 43.99 10.09
C GLU A 190 -50.83 43.42 11.35
N GLU A 191 -49.57 43.78 11.62
CA GLU A 191 -48.84 43.32 12.82
C GLU A 191 -48.88 44.36 13.95
N THR A 192 -48.76 43.89 15.19
CA THR A 192 -48.58 44.75 16.36
C THR A 192 -47.15 45.30 16.45
N LEU A 193 -46.96 46.42 17.15
CA LEU A 193 -45.62 46.99 17.37
C LEU A 193 -44.66 46.00 18.05
N SER A 194 -45.15 45.18 18.99
CA SER A 194 -44.34 44.15 19.66
C SER A 194 -43.93 43.01 18.71
N GLN A 195 -44.80 42.64 17.76
CA GLN A 195 -44.46 41.68 16.71
C GLN A 195 -43.40 42.26 15.75
N CYS A 196 -43.56 43.53 15.34
CA CYS A 196 -42.55 44.23 14.53
C CYS A 196 -41.19 44.29 15.26
N GLU A 197 -41.18 44.65 16.54
CA GLU A 197 -39.96 44.69 17.37
C GLU A 197 -39.26 43.32 17.43
N THR A 198 -40.03 42.27 17.70
CA THR A 198 -39.53 40.88 17.78
C THR A 198 -38.93 40.43 16.44
N ARG A 199 -39.60 40.74 15.33
CA ARG A 199 -39.14 40.44 13.96
C ARG A 199 -37.86 41.20 13.64
N GLY A 200 -37.76 42.47 14.03
CA GLY A 200 -36.55 43.28 13.85
C GLY A 200 -35.34 42.72 14.61
N LYS A 201 -35.53 42.34 15.87
CA LYS A 201 -34.51 41.68 16.70
C LYS A 201 -34.08 40.32 16.12
N LEU A 202 -35.02 39.54 15.59
CA LEU A 202 -34.72 38.27 14.92
C LEU A 202 -33.88 38.47 13.66
N LEU A 203 -34.26 39.43 12.80
CA LEU A 203 -33.53 39.75 11.58
C LEU A 203 -32.13 40.31 11.87
N ALA A 204 -31.97 41.09 12.94
CA ALA A 204 -30.66 41.53 13.41
C ALA A 204 -29.78 40.33 13.80
N LYS A 205 -30.31 39.37 14.56
CA LYS A 205 -29.59 38.13 14.90
C LYS A 205 -29.20 37.31 13.67
N GLN A 206 -30.10 37.16 12.69
CA GLN A 206 -29.80 36.48 11.42
C GLN A 206 -28.72 37.20 10.63
N LYS A 207 -28.77 38.53 10.56
CA LYS A 207 -27.72 39.35 9.94
C LYS A 207 -26.38 39.18 10.64
N ALA A 208 -26.35 39.18 11.98
CA ALA A 208 -25.14 38.94 12.75
C ALA A 208 -24.56 37.55 12.49
N SER A 209 -25.40 36.52 12.48
CA SER A 209 -24.99 35.14 12.16
C SER A 209 -24.39 35.02 10.77
N LYS A 210 -24.99 35.66 9.75
CA LYS A 210 -24.47 35.66 8.38
C LYS A 210 -23.14 36.41 8.28
N GLN A 211 -23.06 37.63 8.80
CA GLN A 211 -21.84 38.43 8.75
C GLN A 211 -20.69 37.78 9.51
N TYR A 212 -20.98 37.13 10.65
CA TYR A 212 -19.97 36.39 11.40
C TYR A 212 -19.48 35.17 10.62
N LEU A 213 -20.37 34.40 9.98
CA LEU A 213 -19.98 33.29 9.12
C LEU A 213 -19.06 33.76 7.97
N ASP A 214 -19.44 34.82 7.27
CA ASP A 214 -18.65 35.39 6.17
C ASP A 214 -17.26 35.86 6.66
N GLN A 215 -17.20 36.50 7.85
CA GLN A 215 -15.94 36.93 8.46
C GLN A 215 -15.08 35.74 8.89
N THR A 216 -15.66 34.75 9.57
CA THR A 216 -14.96 33.54 10.01
C THR A 216 -14.36 32.81 8.82
N LEU A 217 -15.09 32.67 7.71
CA LEU A 217 -14.58 32.03 6.49
C LEU A 217 -13.44 32.82 5.84
N ALA A 218 -13.48 34.16 5.87
CA ALA A 218 -12.43 35.01 5.33
C ALA A 218 -11.14 34.98 6.17
N ASP A 219 -11.28 34.81 7.49
CA ASP A 219 -10.18 34.80 8.45
C ASP A 219 -9.47 33.42 8.56
N LEU A 220 -9.93 32.40 7.84
CA LEU A 220 -9.30 31.08 7.82
C LEU A 220 -7.91 31.14 7.15
N SER A 221 -6.97 30.37 7.66
CA SER A 221 -5.63 30.23 7.07
C SER A 221 -5.67 29.70 5.62
N GLU A 222 -6.69 28.90 5.29
CA GLU A 222 -6.90 28.30 3.96
C GLU A 222 -8.22 28.77 3.32
N SER A 223 -8.54 30.06 3.48
CA SER A 223 -9.82 30.66 3.10
C SER A 223 -10.20 30.49 1.62
N GLU A 224 -9.26 30.58 0.67
CA GLU A 224 -9.56 30.37 -0.75
C GLU A 224 -9.99 28.94 -1.07
N LEU A 225 -9.34 27.94 -0.46
CA LEU A 225 -9.68 26.53 -0.64
C LEU A 225 -11.05 26.24 0.02
N ALA A 226 -11.24 26.70 1.26
CA ALA A 226 -12.51 26.58 1.96
C ALA A 226 -13.66 27.23 1.18
N ARG A 227 -13.45 28.41 0.59
CA ARG A 227 -14.47 29.10 -0.22
C ARG A 227 -14.83 28.34 -1.49
N THR A 228 -13.84 27.73 -2.15
CA THR A 228 -14.05 26.90 -3.34
C THR A 228 -14.92 25.68 -3.05
N ASN A 229 -14.79 25.10 -1.86
CA ASN A 229 -15.51 23.91 -1.45
C ASN A 229 -16.77 24.19 -0.61
N LEU A 230 -17.09 25.46 -0.32
CA LEU A 230 -18.16 25.84 0.60
C LEU A 230 -19.54 25.34 0.15
N GLU A 231 -19.79 25.25 -1.16
CA GLU A 231 -21.06 24.77 -1.72
C GLU A 231 -21.33 23.29 -1.41
N ARG A 232 -20.29 22.52 -1.07
CA ARG A 232 -20.38 21.09 -0.73
C ARG A 232 -20.73 20.85 0.74
N VAL A 233 -20.77 21.91 1.56
CA VAL A 233 -20.98 21.82 3.01
C VAL A 233 -21.98 22.88 3.48
N SER A 234 -22.38 22.79 4.75
CA SER A 234 -23.28 23.78 5.36
C SER A 234 -22.82 24.07 6.79
N PRO A 235 -21.66 24.75 6.95
CA PRO A 235 -21.18 25.13 8.25
C PRO A 235 -22.12 26.19 8.86
N ASN A 236 -22.28 26.18 10.17
CA ASN A 236 -23.26 27.02 10.86
C ASN A 236 -22.62 27.84 11.98
N VAL A 237 -23.35 28.85 12.45
CA VAL A 237 -22.95 29.69 13.57
C VAL A 237 -24.00 29.59 14.67
N GLN A 238 -23.55 29.34 15.88
CA GLN A 238 -24.39 29.28 17.08
C GLN A 238 -24.40 30.65 17.76
N ILE A 239 -25.58 31.19 18.03
CA ILE A 239 -25.75 32.38 18.88
C ILE A 239 -25.69 31.94 20.34
N LEU A 240 -24.71 32.43 21.09
CA LEU A 240 -24.55 32.16 22.52
C LEU A 240 -25.33 33.17 23.38
N GLY A 241 -25.37 34.43 22.93
CA GLY A 241 -25.99 35.52 23.65
C GLY A 241 -26.32 36.71 22.75
N SER A 242 -27.22 37.58 23.19
CA SER A 242 -27.52 38.82 22.47
C SER A 242 -27.99 39.91 23.41
N LYS A 243 -27.52 41.13 23.22
CA LYS A 243 -27.89 42.31 23.99
C LYS A 243 -28.31 43.44 23.06
N THR A 244 -29.47 44.03 23.32
CA THR A 244 -29.92 45.23 22.61
C THR A 244 -29.12 46.43 23.12
N VAL A 245 -28.41 47.11 22.23
CA VAL A 245 -27.64 48.33 22.53
C VAL A 245 -28.56 49.54 22.46
N SER A 246 -29.36 49.64 21.40
CA SER A 246 -30.40 50.64 21.23
C SER A 246 -31.48 50.14 20.27
N ASP A 247 -32.72 50.57 20.47
CA ASP A 247 -33.82 50.32 19.54
C ASP A 247 -34.90 51.40 19.61
N GLY A 248 -35.72 51.50 18.57
CA GLY A 248 -36.80 52.47 18.54
C GLY A 248 -37.57 52.55 17.23
N PHE A 249 -38.76 53.14 17.30
CA PHE A 249 -39.60 53.43 16.14
C PHE A 249 -39.30 54.84 15.60
N SER A 250 -39.20 54.96 14.28
CA SER A 250 -38.90 56.24 13.61
C SER A 250 -40.08 57.23 13.58
N GLY A 251 -41.28 56.80 14.00
CA GLY A 251 -42.53 57.57 13.81
C GLY A 251 -43.05 57.56 12.37
N GLN A 252 -42.31 56.98 11.42
CA GLN A 252 -42.68 56.84 10.00
C GLN A 252 -43.00 55.39 9.63
N GLY A 253 -43.25 54.52 10.62
CA GLY A 253 -43.57 53.11 10.41
C GLY A 253 -42.37 52.15 10.34
N ASN A 254 -41.15 52.62 10.63
CA ASN A 254 -39.95 51.77 10.66
C ASN A 254 -39.51 51.51 12.11
N TYR A 255 -39.01 50.31 12.36
CA TYR A 255 -38.34 49.92 13.59
C TYR A 255 -36.86 49.67 13.31
N GLY A 256 -36.00 50.35 14.07
CA GLY A 256 -34.54 50.18 14.02
C GLY A 256 -34.03 49.54 15.31
N VAL A 257 -33.09 48.61 15.19
CA VAL A 257 -32.44 47.94 16.31
C VAL A 257 -30.93 47.85 16.07
N LYS A 258 -30.16 48.14 17.10
CA LYS A 258 -28.73 47.92 17.21
C LYS A 258 -28.47 46.90 18.31
N MET A 259 -27.78 45.81 17.99
CA MET A 259 -27.56 44.69 18.90
C MET A 259 -26.11 44.23 18.89
N GLY A 260 -25.56 43.93 20.06
CA GLY A 260 -24.37 43.10 20.22
C GLY A 260 -24.79 41.64 20.33
N VAL A 261 -24.15 40.76 19.56
CA VAL A 261 -24.47 39.33 19.50
C VAL A 261 -23.19 38.54 19.71
N GLU A 262 -23.20 37.64 20.69
CA GLU A 262 -22.11 36.70 20.96
C GLU A 262 -22.38 35.42 20.15
N LEU A 263 -21.41 35.02 19.34
CA LEU A 263 -21.52 34.00 18.31
C LEU A 263 -20.34 33.03 18.40
N ARG A 264 -20.56 31.78 18.02
CA ARG A 264 -19.51 30.76 17.89
C ARG A 264 -19.72 29.98 16.59
N GLY A 265 -18.66 29.82 15.80
CA GLY A 265 -18.71 28.94 14.64
C GLY A 265 -18.88 27.48 15.05
N GLN A 266 -19.56 26.70 14.22
CA GLN A 266 -19.70 25.26 14.37
C GLN A 266 -19.37 24.59 13.03
N LEU A 267 -18.21 23.94 12.99
CA LEU A 267 -17.76 23.14 11.86
C LEU A 267 -17.59 21.67 12.28
N PRO A 268 -18.51 20.79 11.83
CA PRO A 268 -18.34 19.34 11.97
C PRO A 268 -17.03 18.89 11.30
N GLN A 269 -16.32 17.94 11.92
CA GLN A 269 -15.02 17.47 11.43
C GLN A 269 -15.08 16.94 9.99
N SER A 270 -16.13 16.20 9.63
CA SER A 270 -16.32 15.73 8.26
C SER A 270 -16.45 16.89 7.25
N GLN A 271 -17.08 18.00 7.64
CA GLN A 271 -17.17 19.20 6.79
C GLN A 271 -15.82 19.94 6.70
N ALA A 272 -14.99 19.88 7.75
CA ALA A 272 -13.63 20.42 7.69
C ALA A 272 -12.77 19.72 6.63
N CYS A 273 -12.85 18.39 6.54
CA CYS A 273 -12.21 17.64 5.45
C CYS A 273 -12.69 18.08 4.07
N THR A 274 -14.02 18.18 3.88
CA THR A 274 -14.58 18.62 2.59
C THR A 274 -14.16 20.04 2.21
N LEU A 275 -14.09 20.96 3.19
CA LEU A 275 -13.61 22.33 2.95
C LEU A 275 -12.14 22.36 2.50
N LEU A 276 -11.31 21.45 3.01
CA LEU A 276 -9.88 21.34 2.66
C LEU A 276 -9.61 20.42 1.45
N ASP A 277 -10.65 19.84 0.84
CA ASP A 277 -10.52 18.76 -0.15
C ASP A 277 -9.60 17.61 0.32
N ILE A 278 -9.74 17.27 1.61
CA ILE A 278 -9.01 16.19 2.27
C ILE A 278 -9.96 15.00 2.45
N ASP A 279 -9.43 13.80 2.27
CA ASP A 279 -10.13 12.53 2.50
C ASP A 279 -10.72 12.46 3.93
N VAL A 280 -11.94 11.96 4.06
CA VAL A 280 -12.68 11.90 5.34
C VAL A 280 -11.94 11.07 6.40
N ARG A 281 -11.02 10.17 6.01
CA ARG A 281 -10.20 9.38 6.95
C ARG A 281 -9.39 10.23 7.92
N TYR A 282 -8.94 11.41 7.50
CA TYR A 282 -8.19 12.32 8.36
C TYR A 282 -9.08 13.05 9.38
N CYS A 283 -10.40 12.98 9.18
CA CYS A 283 -11.41 13.60 10.03
C CYS A 283 -12.09 12.62 11.01
N ALA A 284 -11.64 11.37 11.06
CA ALA A 284 -12.30 10.29 11.80
C ALA A 284 -11.63 9.95 13.15
N VAL A 285 -10.84 10.85 13.74
CA VAL A 285 -10.17 10.56 15.02
C VAL A 285 -11.16 10.73 16.19
N LYS A 286 -11.76 9.59 16.55
CA LYS A 286 -12.75 9.29 17.62
C LYS A 286 -14.22 9.29 17.20
N ARG A 287 -14.67 8.19 16.57
CA ARG A 287 -16.04 7.68 16.74
C ARG A 287 -16.06 6.15 16.78
N THR A 288 -16.63 5.60 17.85
CA THR A 288 -17.02 4.20 17.98
C THR A 288 -17.97 3.82 16.85
N ALA A 289 -17.79 2.59 16.37
CA ALA A 289 -18.53 1.97 15.29
C ALA A 289 -20.05 2.22 15.35
N ASN A 290 -20.60 2.72 14.26
CA ASN A 290 -21.83 2.26 13.61
C ASN A 290 -22.20 3.23 12.48
N ASN A 291 -22.13 2.77 11.23
CA ASN A 291 -23.29 2.80 10.33
C ASN A 291 -23.00 2.14 8.97
N LYS A 292 -24.03 1.43 8.50
CA LYS A 292 -24.16 0.81 7.17
C LYS A 292 -24.09 1.85 6.05
N PRO A 293 -23.67 1.47 4.82
CA PRO A 293 -23.74 2.36 3.67
C PRO A 293 -25.18 2.48 3.17
N ALA A 294 -25.55 3.71 2.80
CA ALA A 294 -26.74 4.02 2.04
C ALA A 294 -26.37 4.16 0.55
N THR A 295 -27.28 3.66 -0.27
CA THR A 295 -27.34 3.63 -1.73
C THR A 295 -27.21 5.00 -2.38
N GLU A 296 -26.45 5.07 -3.47
CA GLU A 296 -26.55 6.13 -4.49
C GLU A 296 -27.14 5.56 -5.78
N GLU A 297 -28.18 6.24 -6.24
CA GLU A 297 -28.84 6.23 -7.55
C GLU A 297 -29.18 7.73 -7.74
N THR A 298 -29.06 8.43 -8.87
CA THR A 298 -29.17 8.10 -10.29
C THR A 298 -28.54 9.25 -11.11
N VAL A 299 -28.01 8.97 -12.30
CA VAL A 299 -27.88 9.97 -13.37
C VAL A 299 -28.72 9.48 -14.55
N ASP A 300 -29.72 10.28 -14.95
CA ASP A 300 -30.55 10.01 -16.12
C ASP A 300 -29.93 10.58 -17.40
N SER A 301 -30.05 9.73 -18.41
CA SER A 301 -29.66 9.75 -19.80
C SER A 301 -30.25 10.91 -20.61
N SER A 302 -29.72 11.09 -21.81
CA SER A 302 -30.66 11.22 -22.91
C SER A 302 -30.21 10.36 -24.07
N VAL A 303 -31.03 9.35 -24.36
CA VAL A 303 -30.95 8.31 -25.38
C VAL A 303 -30.23 7.03 -24.92
N MET A 304 -31.05 6.06 -24.50
CA MET A 304 -30.68 4.68 -24.26
C MET A 304 -31.01 3.86 -25.51
N HIS A 305 -30.08 3.03 -25.97
CA HIS A 305 -30.26 2.12 -27.10
C HIS A 305 -30.37 0.67 -26.60
N PRO A 306 -31.29 -0.13 -27.16
CA PRO A 306 -31.38 -1.54 -26.81
C PRO A 306 -30.23 -2.33 -27.46
N LEU A 307 -29.54 -3.12 -26.65
CA LEU A 307 -28.57 -4.11 -27.08
C LEU A 307 -29.11 -5.50 -26.75
N THR A 308 -29.45 -6.29 -27.77
CA THR A 308 -29.87 -7.68 -27.60
C THR A 308 -28.66 -8.60 -27.75
N ILE A 309 -28.39 -9.43 -26.75
CA ILE A 309 -27.26 -10.37 -26.75
C ILE A 309 -27.80 -11.79 -26.73
N ARG A 310 -27.31 -12.61 -27.66
CA ARG A 310 -27.65 -14.02 -27.77
C ARG A 310 -26.40 -14.85 -27.93
N SER A 311 -26.38 -16.00 -27.27
CA SER A 311 -25.33 -16.99 -27.42
C SER A 311 -25.86 -18.28 -28.02
N ASN A 312 -24.97 -19.07 -28.62
CA ASN A 312 -25.24 -20.45 -29.03
C ASN A 312 -25.35 -21.41 -27.82
N VAL A 313 -25.06 -20.96 -26.59
CA VAL A 313 -25.15 -21.76 -25.37
C VAL A 313 -25.99 -21.06 -24.30
N TYR A 314 -26.88 -21.81 -23.63
CA TYR A 314 -27.73 -21.32 -22.52
C TYR A 314 -26.98 -21.28 -21.20
N ASP A 315 -27.45 -20.55 -20.18
CA ASP A 315 -26.80 -20.40 -18.86
C ASP A 315 -25.34 -19.92 -18.94
N ASP A 316 -25.08 -18.95 -19.80
CA ASP A 316 -23.87 -18.15 -19.82
C ASP A 316 -24.02 -16.89 -18.95
N GLU A 317 -22.97 -16.12 -18.75
CA GLU A 317 -23.01 -14.84 -18.06
C GLU A 317 -22.51 -13.73 -18.99
N VAL A 318 -23.31 -12.68 -19.12
CA VAL A 318 -23.06 -11.53 -19.96
C VAL A 318 -22.57 -10.39 -19.08
N MET A 319 -21.34 -9.95 -19.34
CA MET A 319 -20.70 -8.81 -18.73
C MET A 319 -20.65 -7.67 -19.74
N ILE A 320 -21.03 -6.46 -19.32
CA ILE A 320 -20.91 -5.26 -20.14
C ILE A 320 -20.19 -4.20 -19.33
N ASP A 321 -19.05 -3.72 -19.85
CA ASP A 321 -18.13 -2.81 -19.17
C ASP A 321 -17.73 -3.32 -17.77
N GLY A 322 -17.57 -4.64 -17.62
CA GLY A 322 -17.21 -5.30 -16.37
C GLY A 322 -18.36 -5.47 -15.36
N VAL A 323 -19.61 -5.16 -15.72
CA VAL A 323 -20.81 -5.36 -14.87
C VAL A 323 -21.63 -6.55 -15.40
N SER A 324 -22.06 -7.44 -14.50
CA SER A 324 -22.88 -8.61 -14.86
C SER A 324 -24.35 -8.22 -15.09
N TYR A 325 -24.91 -8.65 -16.21
CA TYR A 325 -26.31 -8.43 -16.59
C TYR A 325 -27.15 -9.73 -16.54
N GLY A 326 -26.54 -10.89 -16.27
CA GLY A 326 -27.21 -12.18 -16.26
C GLY A 326 -26.92 -13.02 -17.51
N SER A 327 -27.82 -13.94 -17.87
CA SER A 327 -27.60 -14.92 -18.95
C SER A 327 -28.34 -14.58 -20.24
N THR A 328 -27.81 -15.03 -21.38
CA THR A 328 -28.49 -14.89 -22.67
C THR A 328 -29.69 -15.84 -22.80
N PRO A 329 -30.73 -15.50 -23.60
CA PRO A 329 -30.89 -14.26 -24.35
C PRO A 329 -31.28 -13.10 -23.43
N ILE A 330 -30.58 -11.98 -23.57
CA ILE A 330 -30.86 -10.77 -22.79
C ILE A 330 -30.97 -9.56 -23.69
N GLU A 331 -31.80 -8.60 -23.29
CA GLU A 331 -31.88 -7.28 -23.88
C GLU A 331 -31.64 -6.26 -22.78
N VAL A 332 -30.62 -5.43 -22.98
CA VAL A 332 -30.20 -4.40 -22.01
C VAL A 332 -30.30 -3.03 -22.67
N MET A 333 -30.70 -2.03 -21.88
CA MET A 333 -30.72 -0.64 -22.32
C MET A 333 -29.41 0.01 -21.86
N LEU A 334 -28.63 0.51 -22.81
CA LEU A 334 -27.33 1.14 -22.53
C LEU A 334 -27.29 2.54 -23.15
N PRO A 335 -26.52 3.48 -22.58
CA PRO A 335 -26.33 4.79 -23.19
C PRO A 335 -25.64 4.66 -24.55
N GLY A 336 -25.77 5.68 -25.41
CA GLY A 336 -24.99 5.71 -26.65
C GLY A 336 -23.51 5.88 -26.37
N GLY A 337 -22.66 5.02 -26.93
CA GLY A 337 -21.24 4.98 -26.60
C GLY A 337 -20.54 3.68 -26.98
N GLU A 338 -19.26 3.60 -26.67
CA GLU A 338 -18.47 2.36 -26.81
C GLU A 338 -18.61 1.53 -25.54
N HIS A 339 -18.99 0.26 -25.70
CA HIS A 339 -19.24 -0.69 -24.64
C HIS A 339 -18.50 -1.99 -24.94
N GLU A 340 -17.80 -2.55 -23.96
CA GLU A 340 -17.18 -3.86 -24.07
C GLU A 340 -18.17 -4.93 -23.60
N VAL A 341 -18.50 -5.88 -24.47
CA VAL A 341 -19.36 -7.01 -24.16
C VAL A 341 -18.50 -8.26 -24.04
N GLU A 342 -18.53 -8.90 -22.88
CA GLU A 342 -17.88 -10.17 -22.60
C GLU A 342 -18.94 -11.21 -22.23
N ILE A 343 -18.95 -12.37 -22.89
CA ILE A 343 -19.85 -13.49 -22.57
C ILE A 343 -19.00 -14.67 -22.14
N ILE A 344 -19.25 -15.14 -20.92
CA ILE A 344 -18.50 -16.23 -20.30
C ILE A 344 -19.42 -17.40 -20.01
N LYS A 345 -18.93 -18.61 -20.24
CA LYS A 345 -19.63 -19.84 -19.84
C LYS A 345 -18.63 -20.89 -19.41
N TYR A 346 -18.97 -21.61 -18.33
CA TYR A 346 -18.19 -22.76 -17.87
C TYR A 346 -17.90 -23.77 -18.98
N GLY A 347 -16.62 -24.07 -19.21
CA GLY A 347 -16.17 -25.01 -20.26
C GLY A 347 -16.14 -24.42 -21.67
N TYR A 348 -16.19 -23.09 -21.80
CA TYR A 348 -16.11 -22.38 -23.07
C TYR A 348 -15.11 -21.22 -23.00
N SER A 349 -14.50 -20.87 -24.14
CA SER A 349 -13.68 -19.67 -24.26
C SER A 349 -14.56 -18.42 -24.19
N ALA A 350 -14.11 -17.41 -23.44
CA ALA A 350 -14.82 -16.14 -23.32
C ALA A 350 -14.95 -15.47 -24.69
N TYR A 351 -16.15 -14.98 -25.01
CA TYR A 351 -16.40 -14.17 -26.20
C TYR A 351 -16.34 -12.70 -25.82
N THR A 352 -15.39 -11.94 -26.35
CA THR A 352 -15.26 -10.51 -26.09
C THR A 352 -15.43 -9.71 -27.39
N GLN A 353 -16.29 -8.70 -27.35
CA GLN A 353 -16.52 -7.78 -28.46
C GLN A 353 -16.77 -6.36 -27.96
N THR A 354 -16.02 -5.40 -28.49
CA THR A 354 -16.31 -3.97 -28.29
C THR A 354 -17.36 -3.50 -29.30
N VAL A 355 -18.38 -2.79 -28.81
CA VAL A 355 -19.55 -2.36 -29.58
C VAL A 355 -19.80 -0.87 -29.37
N ASN A 356 -19.92 -0.12 -30.46
CA ASN A 356 -20.31 1.29 -30.42
C ASN A 356 -21.81 1.44 -30.70
N LEU A 357 -22.58 1.64 -29.63
CA LEU A 357 -24.03 1.77 -29.63
C LEU A 357 -24.45 3.18 -30.05
N LYS A 358 -25.03 3.30 -31.24
CA LYS A 358 -25.64 4.52 -31.78
C LYS A 358 -27.14 4.37 -32.08
N ASP A 359 -27.60 3.11 -32.17
CA ASP A 359 -28.95 2.64 -32.49
C ASP A 359 -29.12 1.24 -31.87
N ALA A 360 -30.31 0.64 -32.00
CA ALA A 360 -30.56 -0.75 -31.58
C ALA A 360 -29.59 -1.74 -32.27
N GLN A 361 -28.92 -2.59 -31.50
CA GLN A 361 -27.96 -3.58 -32.03
C GLN A 361 -28.20 -4.97 -31.45
N VAL A 362 -27.78 -6.00 -32.21
CA VAL A 362 -27.89 -7.40 -31.81
C VAL A 362 -26.55 -8.09 -31.94
N ILE A 363 -26.05 -8.66 -30.85
CA ILE A 363 -24.86 -9.51 -30.82
C ILE A 363 -25.30 -10.96 -30.81
N ARG A 364 -24.70 -11.76 -31.68
CA ARG A 364 -24.77 -13.22 -31.65
C ARG A 364 -23.38 -13.77 -31.40
N ALA A 365 -23.14 -14.25 -30.20
CA ALA A 365 -21.90 -14.88 -29.82
C ALA A 365 -21.95 -16.38 -30.09
N GLU A 366 -20.88 -16.90 -30.66
CA GLU A 366 -20.63 -18.33 -30.74
C GLU A 366 -19.48 -18.64 -29.79
N LEU A 367 -19.79 -19.31 -28.69
CA LEU A 367 -18.81 -19.79 -27.73
C LEU A 367 -18.33 -21.18 -28.14
N ASP A 368 -17.01 -21.32 -28.23
CA ASP A 368 -16.32 -22.59 -28.47
C ASP A 368 -15.99 -23.27 -27.14
N LYS A 369 -16.14 -24.60 -27.06
CA LYS A 369 -15.76 -25.37 -25.87
C LYS A 369 -14.25 -25.24 -25.63
N SER A 370 -13.87 -24.79 -24.44
CA SER A 370 -12.46 -24.72 -24.04
C SER A 370 -11.98 -26.11 -23.62
N GLU A 371 -10.77 -26.50 -24.05
CA GLU A 371 -10.27 -27.84 -23.75
C GLU A 371 -10.01 -28.05 -22.25
N TYR A 372 -9.74 -27.00 -21.47
CA TYR A 372 -9.73 -27.03 -20.00
C TYR A 372 -9.95 -25.61 -19.47
N SER A 373 -10.94 -25.36 -18.60
CA SER A 373 -11.09 -24.07 -17.91
C SER A 373 -11.33 -24.25 -16.41
N PHE A 374 -10.40 -23.78 -15.59
CA PHE A 374 -10.72 -23.35 -14.24
C PHE A 374 -11.57 -22.09 -14.30
N THR A 375 -12.52 -21.95 -13.39
CA THR A 375 -13.36 -20.75 -13.27
C THR A 375 -12.60 -19.61 -12.60
N ARG A 376 -12.85 -18.37 -13.03
CA ARG A 376 -12.31 -17.16 -12.37
C ARG A 376 -12.76 -17.15 -10.91
N GLY A 377 -11.81 -17.14 -9.97
CA GLY A 377 -12.12 -17.19 -8.54
C GLY A 377 -12.37 -18.60 -7.99
N GLU A 378 -12.15 -19.67 -8.77
CA GLU A 378 -12.23 -21.04 -8.27
C GLU A 378 -11.21 -21.27 -7.16
N LYS A 379 -11.68 -21.80 -6.02
CA LYS A 379 -10.78 -22.23 -4.96
C LYS A 379 -10.25 -23.63 -5.26
N ILE A 380 -8.93 -23.77 -5.32
CA ILE A 380 -8.24 -25.05 -5.39
C ILE A 380 -7.37 -25.21 -4.14
N GLN A 381 -7.30 -26.40 -3.57
CA GLN A 381 -6.46 -26.69 -2.42
C GLN A 381 -5.85 -28.07 -2.60
N ASP A 382 -4.52 -28.13 -2.63
CA ASP A 382 -3.80 -29.39 -2.80
C ASP A 382 -3.69 -30.15 -1.48
N VAL A 383 -3.75 -31.48 -1.57
CA VAL A 383 -3.50 -32.37 -0.44
C VAL A 383 -2.03 -32.75 -0.44
N LEU A 384 -1.31 -32.36 0.62
CA LEU A 384 0.08 -32.71 0.88
C LEU A 384 0.19 -34.13 1.44
N TYR A 385 1.40 -34.68 1.43
CA TYR A 385 1.70 -35.99 2.02
C TYR A 385 1.16 -36.13 3.45
N ARG A 386 0.45 -37.25 3.74
CA ARG A 386 -0.30 -37.55 4.99
C ARG A 386 -1.58 -36.73 5.21
N ASP A 387 -2.31 -36.40 4.16
CA ASP A 387 -3.62 -35.73 4.21
C ASP A 387 -3.59 -34.33 4.85
N VAL A 388 -2.42 -33.69 4.89
CA VAL A 388 -2.29 -32.29 5.32
C VAL A 388 -2.73 -31.39 4.18
N ARG A 389 -3.51 -30.35 4.46
CA ARG A 389 -3.96 -29.43 3.42
C ARG A 389 -2.89 -28.39 3.12
N GLY A 390 -2.56 -28.21 1.84
CA GLY A 390 -1.73 -27.12 1.36
C GLY A 390 -2.45 -25.77 1.45
N PRO A 391 -1.79 -24.67 1.02
CA PRO A 391 -2.42 -23.36 1.00
C PRO A 391 -3.69 -23.38 0.14
N GLU A 392 -4.74 -22.67 0.58
CA GLU A 392 -5.90 -22.41 -0.27
C GLU A 392 -5.46 -21.47 -1.40
N LEU A 393 -5.70 -21.88 -2.64
CA LEU A 393 -5.37 -21.09 -3.82
C LEU A 393 -6.66 -20.67 -4.51
N VAL A 394 -6.57 -19.53 -5.18
CA VAL A 394 -7.59 -18.99 -6.07
C VAL A 394 -7.03 -19.01 -7.48
N VAL A 395 -7.83 -19.49 -8.45
CA VAL A 395 -7.40 -19.50 -9.84
C VAL A 395 -7.59 -18.13 -10.48
N ILE A 396 -6.47 -17.62 -11.01
CA ILE A 396 -6.39 -16.40 -11.78
C ILE A 396 -6.37 -16.75 -13.28
N PRO A 397 -7.29 -16.19 -14.09
CA PRO A 397 -7.34 -16.48 -15.51
C PRO A 397 -6.14 -15.90 -16.26
N SER A 398 -5.84 -16.38 -17.47
CA SER A 398 -4.96 -15.66 -18.39
C SER A 398 -5.63 -14.38 -18.87
N GLY A 399 -4.85 -13.34 -19.20
CA GLY A 399 -5.40 -12.09 -19.71
C GLY A 399 -4.37 -10.99 -19.84
N LYS A 400 -4.82 -9.80 -20.26
CA LYS A 400 -3.99 -8.60 -20.37
C LYS A 400 -4.46 -7.54 -19.39
N TYR A 401 -3.53 -6.73 -18.91
CA TYR A 401 -3.85 -5.58 -18.06
C TYR A 401 -2.80 -4.49 -18.19
N LYS A 402 -3.09 -3.30 -17.65
CA LYS A 402 -2.10 -2.24 -17.51
C LYS A 402 -1.40 -2.35 -16.14
N MET A 403 -0.10 -2.64 -16.17
CA MET A 403 0.78 -2.70 -15.02
C MET A 403 1.40 -1.33 -14.74
N GLY A 404 1.52 -0.94 -13.47
CA GLY A 404 2.09 0.33 -13.02
C GLY A 404 1.06 1.37 -12.59
N ASP A 405 1.50 2.60 -12.36
CA ASP A 405 0.64 3.71 -11.90
C ASP A 405 -0.28 4.24 -13.01
N LEU A 406 -1.60 4.06 -12.82
CA LEU A 406 -2.65 4.46 -13.78
C LEU A 406 -3.33 5.77 -13.39
N THR A 407 -3.17 6.23 -12.15
CA THR A 407 -3.87 7.39 -11.60
C THR A 407 -3.00 8.63 -11.59
N GLY A 408 -1.68 8.47 -11.74
CA GLY A 408 -0.73 9.57 -11.64
C GLY A 408 -0.37 9.92 -10.18
N ASN A 409 -0.72 9.06 -9.23
CA ASN A 409 -0.40 9.25 -7.82
C ASN A 409 0.86 8.47 -7.40
N GLY A 410 1.30 7.50 -8.21
CA GLY A 410 2.46 6.61 -8.01
C GLY A 410 3.82 7.29 -7.88
N MET A 411 4.80 6.57 -7.36
CA MET A 411 6.22 6.95 -7.40
C MET A 411 6.78 6.86 -8.82
N SER A 412 7.95 7.46 -9.06
CA SER A 412 8.59 7.46 -10.38
C SER A 412 8.94 6.06 -10.89
N ASN A 413 9.24 5.11 -9.99
CA ASN A 413 9.53 3.71 -10.32
C ASN A 413 8.27 2.87 -10.62
N GLU A 414 7.07 3.43 -10.48
CA GLU A 414 5.80 2.81 -10.85
C GLU A 414 5.37 3.22 -12.28
N ARG A 415 6.17 4.04 -12.98
CA ARG A 415 5.88 4.63 -14.29
C ARG A 415 6.95 4.27 -15.33
N PRO A 416 6.60 4.28 -16.63
CA PRO A 416 5.25 4.44 -17.18
C PRO A 416 4.42 3.16 -16.99
N ALA A 417 3.09 3.30 -16.97
CA ALA A 417 2.23 2.14 -17.04
C ALA A 417 2.37 1.44 -18.39
N THR A 418 2.42 0.11 -18.39
CA THR A 418 2.64 -0.71 -19.59
C THR A 418 1.61 -1.84 -19.67
N THR A 419 1.25 -2.24 -20.89
CA THR A 419 0.35 -3.39 -21.08
C THR A 419 1.14 -4.68 -20.93
N THR A 420 0.75 -5.50 -19.95
CA THR A 420 1.39 -6.77 -19.62
C THR A 420 0.40 -7.92 -19.86
N SER A 421 0.91 -9.04 -20.38
CA SER A 421 0.10 -10.24 -20.69
C SER A 421 0.46 -11.36 -19.72
N ILE A 422 -0.56 -11.98 -19.15
CA ILE A 422 -0.50 -13.23 -18.39
C ILE A 422 -0.94 -14.34 -19.33
N GLU A 423 0.03 -15.08 -19.86
CA GLU A 423 -0.19 -16.05 -20.94
C GLU A 423 -0.94 -17.31 -20.51
N GLN A 424 -0.79 -17.72 -19.25
CA GLN A 424 -1.39 -18.94 -18.71
C GLN A 424 -2.08 -18.65 -17.39
N PRO A 425 -3.24 -19.29 -17.11
CA PRO A 425 -3.86 -19.21 -15.80
C PRO A 425 -2.94 -19.83 -14.74
N PHE A 426 -3.08 -19.37 -13.51
CA PHE A 426 -2.29 -19.88 -12.38
C PHE A 426 -3.11 -19.85 -11.09
N GLY A 427 -2.79 -20.73 -10.15
CA GLY A 427 -3.31 -20.63 -8.78
C GLY A 427 -2.45 -19.68 -7.96
N ILE A 428 -3.03 -18.82 -7.13
CA ILE A 428 -2.30 -18.00 -6.16
C ILE A 428 -2.93 -18.16 -4.78
N SER A 429 -2.13 -18.21 -3.72
CA SER A 429 -2.71 -18.35 -2.38
C SER A 429 -3.62 -17.16 -2.06
N ASP A 430 -4.82 -17.49 -1.56
CA ASP A 430 -5.86 -16.50 -1.31
C ASP A 430 -5.49 -15.54 -0.18
N THR A 431 -4.63 -16.00 0.73
CA THR A 431 -3.96 -15.20 1.76
C THR A 431 -2.44 -15.24 1.62
N GLU A 432 -1.74 -14.40 2.40
CA GLU A 432 -0.32 -14.60 2.68
C GLU A 432 -0.09 -15.95 3.39
N ILE A 433 1.13 -16.47 3.30
CA ILE A 433 1.53 -17.69 4.03
C ILE A 433 1.52 -17.40 5.53
N THR A 434 0.83 -18.26 6.27
CA THR A 434 0.64 -18.08 7.71
C THR A 434 1.83 -18.60 8.52
N VAL A 435 1.95 -18.14 9.77
CA VAL A 435 2.88 -18.69 10.76
C VAL A 435 2.67 -20.19 10.95
N ALA A 436 1.43 -20.67 10.92
CA ALA A 436 1.12 -22.10 11.00
C ALA A 436 1.72 -22.91 9.84
N SER A 437 1.47 -22.47 8.60
CA SER A 437 1.98 -23.12 7.39
C SER A 437 3.51 -23.10 7.34
N PHE A 438 4.13 -21.97 7.68
CA PHE A 438 5.59 -21.86 7.72
C PHE A 438 6.21 -22.73 8.81
N ARG A 439 5.55 -22.88 9.97
CA ARG A 439 6.00 -23.79 11.02
C ARG A 439 5.99 -25.24 10.58
N GLU A 440 5.03 -25.66 9.75
CA GLU A 440 5.03 -27.02 9.20
C GLU A 440 6.28 -27.26 8.35
N PHE A 441 6.60 -26.33 7.44
CA PHE A 441 7.84 -26.36 6.67
C PHE A 441 9.08 -26.49 7.57
N VAL A 442 9.21 -25.64 8.58
CA VAL A 442 10.36 -25.67 9.49
C VAL A 442 10.39 -26.99 10.29
N SER A 443 9.24 -27.51 10.71
CA SER A 443 9.16 -28.78 11.44
C SER A 443 9.57 -29.98 10.58
N ASP A 444 9.29 -29.95 9.28
CA ASP A 444 9.56 -31.05 8.35
C ASP A 444 11.03 -31.05 7.88
N THR A 445 11.65 -29.88 7.80
CA THR A 445 12.97 -29.68 7.19
C THR A 445 14.07 -29.31 8.19
N ALA A 446 13.71 -28.92 9.41
CA ALA A 446 14.61 -28.25 10.37
C ALA A 446 15.28 -27.00 9.77
N TYR A 447 14.59 -26.30 8.86
CA TYR A 447 15.09 -25.10 8.22
C TYR A 447 15.37 -23.98 9.22
N VAL A 448 16.46 -23.26 8.98
CA VAL A 448 16.89 -22.08 9.75
C VAL A 448 16.87 -20.89 8.80
N THR A 449 16.07 -19.87 9.13
CA THR A 449 15.91 -18.67 8.27
C THR A 449 17.18 -17.82 8.26
N GLU A 450 17.30 -16.90 7.29
CA GLU A 450 18.41 -15.96 7.27
C GLU A 450 18.42 -15.04 8.49
N ALA A 451 17.23 -14.62 8.96
CA ALA A 451 17.10 -13.89 10.22
C ALA A 451 17.67 -14.67 11.42
N GLU A 452 17.48 -15.99 11.46
CA GLU A 452 18.01 -16.85 12.52
C GLU A 452 19.53 -17.12 12.39
N LYS A 453 20.11 -17.01 11.19
CA LYS A 453 21.56 -17.20 10.94
C LYS A 453 22.38 -15.96 11.26
N ASP A 454 21.92 -14.81 10.76
CA ASP A 454 22.72 -13.59 10.67
C ASP A 454 22.16 -12.43 11.51
N GLY A 455 21.07 -12.64 12.27
CA GLY A 455 20.44 -11.59 13.08
C GLY A 455 19.73 -10.52 12.26
N SER A 456 19.24 -10.90 11.07
CA SER A 456 18.91 -9.94 10.00
C SER A 456 17.46 -9.47 9.95
N CYS A 457 16.62 -9.69 10.98
CA CYS A 457 15.26 -9.14 10.94
C CYS A 457 15.26 -7.65 11.31
N ALA A 458 14.94 -6.82 10.33
CA ALA A 458 14.81 -5.38 10.50
C ALA A 458 13.45 -4.98 11.07
N VAL A 459 13.46 -3.93 11.91
CA VAL A 459 12.29 -3.21 12.38
C VAL A 459 12.40 -1.74 11.98
N LEU A 460 11.26 -1.13 11.66
CA LEU A 460 11.23 0.29 11.36
C LEU A 460 11.22 1.09 12.68
N GLN A 461 12.33 1.73 13.03
CA GLN A 461 12.46 2.60 14.20
C GLN A 461 12.72 4.04 13.74
N SER A 462 11.83 4.96 14.09
CA SER A 462 11.91 6.38 13.69
C SER A 462 12.14 6.57 12.18
N GLY A 463 11.42 5.78 11.37
CA GLY A 463 11.55 5.86 9.92
C GLY A 463 12.91 5.38 9.39
N VAL A 464 13.66 4.56 10.14
CA VAL A 464 14.91 3.91 9.69
C VAL A 464 14.85 2.41 9.98
N PRO A 465 15.28 1.52 9.05
CA PRO A 465 15.30 0.09 9.29
C PRO A 465 16.48 -0.24 10.20
N LYS A 466 16.21 -0.85 11.34
CA LYS A 466 17.21 -1.27 12.32
C LYS A 466 17.14 -2.77 12.52
N PHE A 467 18.26 -3.44 12.31
CA PHE A 467 18.40 -4.87 12.57
C PHE A 467 18.42 -5.17 14.07
N ASP A 468 17.72 -6.23 14.45
CA ASP A 468 17.71 -6.74 15.81
C ASP A 468 17.85 -8.27 15.79
N ASP A 469 19.00 -8.74 16.26
CA ASP A 469 19.38 -10.15 16.26
C ASP A 469 18.44 -11.05 17.09
N SER A 470 17.62 -10.47 17.97
CA SER A 470 16.64 -11.21 18.76
C SER A 470 15.35 -11.51 18.00
N LEU A 471 15.17 -10.92 16.81
CA LEU A 471 13.95 -11.00 16.03
C LEU A 471 14.05 -12.00 14.89
N ASN A 472 12.99 -12.77 14.71
CA ASN A 472 12.83 -13.76 13.65
C ASN A 472 11.34 -14.10 13.48
N TRP A 473 11.03 -15.04 12.60
CA TRP A 473 9.64 -15.41 12.30
C TRP A 473 8.86 -15.96 13.50
N ARG A 474 9.54 -16.47 14.54
CA ARG A 474 8.90 -16.94 15.79
C ARG A 474 8.70 -15.82 16.80
N ASN A 475 9.51 -14.78 16.71
CA ASN A 475 9.50 -13.61 17.59
C ASN A 475 9.72 -12.34 16.76
N PRO A 476 8.70 -11.81 16.08
CA PRO A 476 8.84 -10.68 15.17
C PRO A 476 8.87 -9.30 15.88
N GLY A 477 8.92 -9.29 17.21
CA GLY A 477 8.89 -8.07 18.04
C GLY A 477 7.48 -7.63 18.43
N PHE A 478 6.46 -8.39 18.06
CA PHE A 478 5.08 -8.23 18.50
C PHE A 478 4.38 -9.59 18.57
N SER A 479 3.23 -9.66 19.25
CA SER A 479 2.46 -10.89 19.36
C SER A 479 1.74 -11.20 18.04
N GLN A 480 2.05 -12.38 17.47
CA GLN A 480 1.37 -12.99 16.33
C GLN A 480 0.69 -14.30 16.73
N GLY A 481 -0.41 -14.61 16.06
CA GLY A 481 -1.09 -15.90 16.15
C GLY A 481 -0.75 -16.83 15.00
N GLU A 482 -1.25 -18.05 15.06
CA GLU A 482 -1.07 -19.08 14.03
C GLU A 482 -1.59 -18.67 12.64
N SER A 483 -2.67 -17.87 12.62
CA SER A 483 -3.29 -17.34 11.40
C SER A 483 -2.74 -15.96 11.00
N SER A 484 -1.69 -15.46 11.63
CA SER A 484 -1.00 -14.25 11.18
C SER A 484 -0.09 -14.56 9.99
N PRO A 485 0.20 -13.59 9.10
CA PRO A 485 1.19 -13.78 8.06
C PRO A 485 2.57 -14.02 8.69
N VAL A 486 3.33 -14.96 8.13
CA VAL A 486 4.74 -15.13 8.53
C VAL A 486 5.53 -13.90 8.09
N VAL A 487 6.36 -13.37 9.00
CA VAL A 487 7.25 -12.23 8.74
C VAL A 487 8.68 -12.55 9.20
N CYS A 488 9.62 -11.61 9.07
CA CYS A 488 11.04 -11.84 9.28
C CYS A 488 11.57 -13.01 8.41
N VAL A 489 11.08 -13.07 7.17
CA VAL A 489 11.49 -14.04 6.15
C VAL A 489 12.03 -13.30 4.94
N SER A 490 13.15 -13.77 4.40
CA SER A 490 13.75 -13.21 3.19
C SER A 490 13.15 -13.82 1.92
N ALA A 491 13.53 -13.30 0.75
CA ALA A 491 13.15 -13.90 -0.52
C ALA A 491 13.76 -15.32 -0.66
N ASN A 492 14.96 -15.54 -0.10
CA ASN A 492 15.60 -16.85 -0.07
C ASN A 492 14.82 -17.85 0.79
N ASP A 493 14.34 -17.41 1.96
CA ASP A 493 13.50 -18.23 2.84
C ASP A 493 12.17 -18.60 2.18
N ALA A 494 11.53 -17.62 1.53
CA ALA A 494 10.29 -17.83 0.80
C ALA A 494 10.47 -18.78 -0.40
N LYS A 495 11.60 -18.69 -1.12
CA LYS A 495 11.96 -19.63 -2.17
C LYS A 495 12.16 -21.05 -1.62
N ALA A 496 12.87 -21.20 -0.51
CA ALA A 496 13.07 -22.50 0.14
C ALA A 496 11.74 -23.14 0.55
N TYR A 497 10.79 -22.34 1.05
CA TYR A 497 9.43 -22.79 1.34
C TYR A 497 8.72 -23.28 0.07
N THR A 498 8.79 -22.54 -1.05
CA THR A 498 8.14 -22.96 -2.31
C THR A 498 8.78 -24.21 -2.91
N ASP A 499 10.10 -24.38 -2.79
CA ASP A 499 10.82 -25.58 -3.23
C ASP A 499 10.37 -26.81 -2.42
N TRP A 500 10.24 -26.66 -1.09
CA TRP A 500 9.69 -27.71 -0.22
C TRP A 500 8.24 -28.04 -0.54
N LEU A 501 7.39 -27.02 -0.72
CA LEU A 501 5.98 -27.22 -1.04
C LEU A 501 5.82 -27.93 -2.39
N SER A 502 6.67 -27.61 -3.36
CA SER A 502 6.72 -28.31 -4.65
C SER A 502 7.09 -29.77 -4.49
N ALA A 503 8.15 -30.05 -3.72
CA ALA A 503 8.60 -31.42 -3.47
C ALA A 503 7.54 -32.25 -2.72
N LYS A 504 6.78 -31.63 -1.81
CA LYS A 504 5.77 -32.30 -0.98
C LYS A 504 4.44 -32.54 -1.68
N SER A 505 4.05 -31.64 -2.58
CA SER A 505 2.78 -31.71 -3.33
C SER A 505 2.90 -32.41 -4.68
N GLY A 506 4.09 -32.42 -5.29
CA GLY A 506 4.28 -32.85 -6.68
C GLY A 506 3.86 -31.82 -7.73
N PHE A 507 3.37 -30.64 -7.30
CA PHE A 507 3.05 -29.52 -8.19
C PHE A 507 4.16 -28.47 -8.17
N ASN A 508 4.20 -27.62 -9.19
CA ASN A 508 5.20 -26.56 -9.28
C ASN A 508 4.73 -25.29 -8.55
N TYR A 509 5.21 -25.11 -7.32
CA TYR A 509 5.00 -23.90 -6.53
C TYR A 509 6.19 -22.95 -6.62
N THR A 510 5.91 -21.67 -6.80
CA THR A 510 6.90 -20.60 -6.81
C THR A 510 6.37 -19.36 -6.08
N LEU A 511 7.23 -18.36 -5.89
CA LEU A 511 6.75 -17.00 -5.62
C LEU A 511 6.03 -16.45 -6.87
N PRO A 512 5.04 -15.56 -6.70
CA PRO A 512 4.47 -14.84 -7.83
C PRO A 512 5.54 -14.00 -8.52
N SER A 513 5.48 -13.91 -9.85
CA SER A 513 6.16 -12.81 -10.53
C SER A 513 5.54 -11.48 -10.13
N GLU A 514 6.30 -10.39 -10.23
CA GLU A 514 5.77 -9.06 -9.94
C GLU A 514 4.50 -8.76 -10.76
N ALA A 515 4.50 -9.16 -12.04
CA ALA A 515 3.36 -9.00 -12.94
C ALA A 515 2.16 -9.87 -12.55
N GLN A 516 2.39 -11.11 -12.09
CA GLN A 516 1.31 -12.00 -11.60
C GLN A 516 0.67 -11.43 -10.34
N TRP A 517 1.49 -10.92 -9.41
CA TRP A 517 1.01 -10.34 -8.17
C TRP A 517 0.13 -9.12 -8.45
N GLU A 518 0.59 -8.15 -9.25
CA GLU A 518 -0.18 -6.94 -9.53
C GLU A 518 -1.47 -7.25 -10.32
N TYR A 519 -1.41 -8.18 -11.28
CA TYR A 519 -2.60 -8.63 -12.01
C TYR A 519 -3.65 -9.19 -11.05
N ALA A 520 -3.24 -10.10 -10.16
CA ALA A 520 -4.12 -10.73 -9.19
C ALA A 520 -4.65 -9.72 -8.16
N ALA A 521 -3.83 -8.76 -7.72
CA ALA A 521 -4.21 -7.73 -6.78
C ALA A 521 -5.22 -6.74 -7.37
N ARG A 522 -5.04 -6.31 -8.63
CA ARG A 522 -5.97 -5.39 -9.34
C ARG A 522 -7.33 -6.01 -9.57
N ALA A 523 -7.38 -7.31 -9.84
CA ALA A 523 -8.61 -8.05 -10.08
C ALA A 523 -9.55 -7.41 -11.14
N GLY A 524 -8.98 -6.80 -12.17
CA GLY A 524 -9.69 -6.10 -13.26
C GLY A 524 -9.89 -4.60 -13.07
N THR A 525 -9.41 -4.00 -11.98
CA THR A 525 -9.55 -2.56 -11.72
C THR A 525 -8.33 -1.74 -12.18
N GLU A 526 -8.59 -0.48 -12.56
CA GLU A 526 -7.56 0.50 -12.94
C GLU A 526 -7.29 1.56 -11.84
N THR A 527 -7.77 1.33 -10.62
CA THR A 527 -7.70 2.28 -9.50
C THR A 527 -6.49 2.05 -8.58
N ASP A 528 -6.23 2.99 -7.65
CA ASP A 528 -5.11 2.90 -6.69
C ASP A 528 -5.23 1.70 -5.73
N PHE A 529 -6.45 1.38 -5.32
CA PHE A 529 -6.82 0.18 -4.57
C PHE A 529 -7.82 -0.63 -5.38
N TRP A 530 -7.94 -1.93 -5.17
CA TRP A 530 -8.88 -2.75 -5.94
C TRP A 530 -10.35 -2.36 -5.70
N TRP A 531 -10.65 -1.60 -4.64
CA TRP A 531 -12.00 -1.09 -4.32
C TRP A 531 -12.22 0.38 -4.70
N GLY A 532 -11.25 1.04 -5.34
CA GLY A 532 -11.35 2.45 -5.73
C GLY A 532 -10.07 3.25 -5.48
N ASN A 533 -10.13 4.56 -5.66
CA ASN A 533 -8.97 5.46 -5.48
C ASN A 533 -8.78 5.95 -4.04
N ASP A 534 -9.80 5.74 -3.20
CA ASP A 534 -9.79 6.13 -1.79
C ASP A 534 -9.49 4.90 -0.93
N VAL A 535 -8.53 5.02 0.00
CA VAL A 535 -8.15 3.91 0.90
C VAL A 535 -9.30 3.54 1.85
N GLY A 536 -10.14 4.50 2.21
CA GLY A 536 -11.23 4.35 3.17
C GLY A 536 -10.74 4.12 4.60
N PHE A 537 -11.69 3.80 5.48
CA PHE A 537 -11.43 3.49 6.88
C PHE A 537 -11.64 1.98 7.14
N GLY A 538 -10.66 1.33 7.76
CA GLY A 538 -10.72 -0.07 8.20
C GLY A 538 -10.77 -1.09 7.06
N LYS A 539 -10.44 -0.70 5.82
CA LYS A 539 -10.47 -1.60 4.65
C LYS A 539 -9.20 -2.43 4.46
N ALA A 540 -8.10 -2.03 5.11
CA ALA A 540 -6.80 -2.69 5.07
C ALA A 540 -6.02 -2.41 6.36
N ASN A 541 -4.99 -3.22 6.62
CA ASN A 541 -4.05 -2.98 7.72
C ASN A 541 -2.82 -2.21 7.23
N CYS A 542 -2.87 -0.89 7.28
CA CYS A 542 -1.75 0.00 7.00
C CYS A 542 -1.68 1.12 8.03
N ARG A 543 -0.59 1.91 8.04
CA ARG A 543 -0.43 3.05 8.95
C ARG A 543 -1.60 4.00 8.75
N ASN A 544 -2.31 4.33 9.82
CA ASN A 544 -3.46 5.24 9.80
C ASN A 544 -4.63 4.81 8.90
N CYS A 545 -4.70 3.54 8.49
CA CYS A 545 -5.85 3.00 7.76
C CYS A 545 -7.06 2.74 8.66
N GLY A 546 -6.93 2.89 9.98
CA GLY A 546 -8.04 2.85 10.93
C GLY A 546 -8.48 1.44 11.37
N SER A 547 -7.72 0.40 11.03
CA SER A 547 -7.97 -0.94 11.57
C SER A 547 -7.47 -1.06 13.02
N ASP A 548 -7.95 -2.07 13.76
CA ASP A 548 -7.52 -2.32 15.14
C ASP A 548 -6.02 -2.66 15.27
N TRP A 549 -5.38 -3.06 14.17
CA TRP A 549 -3.97 -3.44 14.10
C TRP A 549 -3.07 -2.35 13.50
N SER A 550 -3.65 -1.32 12.89
CA SER A 550 -2.93 -0.23 12.24
C SER A 550 -1.90 0.38 13.20
N ASN A 551 -0.66 0.53 12.73
CA ASN A 551 0.49 1.03 13.51
C ASN A 551 0.93 0.16 14.71
N GLN A 552 0.34 -1.01 14.93
CA GLN A 552 0.66 -1.84 16.09
C GLN A 552 1.33 -3.16 15.69
N ARG A 553 0.73 -3.90 14.75
CA ARG A 553 1.17 -5.25 14.36
C ARG A 553 0.45 -5.72 13.09
N THR A 554 0.79 -6.90 12.61
CA THR A 554 0.00 -7.60 11.57
C THR A 554 -1.38 -8.01 12.10
N ALA A 555 -2.36 -8.00 11.22
CA ALA A 555 -3.67 -8.63 11.44
C ALA A 555 -3.58 -10.13 11.10
N PRO A 556 -4.47 -10.98 11.63
CA PRO A 556 -4.69 -12.31 11.07
C PRO A 556 -5.00 -12.21 9.56
N VAL A 557 -4.53 -13.16 8.76
CA VAL A 557 -4.84 -13.19 7.33
C VAL A 557 -6.35 -13.34 7.10
N GLY A 558 -6.87 -12.75 6.04
CA GLY A 558 -8.28 -12.76 5.71
C GLY A 558 -9.16 -11.88 6.60
N SER A 559 -8.57 -10.91 7.33
CA SER A 559 -9.32 -10.01 8.22
C SER A 559 -10.11 -8.94 7.45
N PHE A 560 -9.73 -8.65 6.20
CA PHE A 560 -10.34 -7.62 5.37
C PHE A 560 -11.18 -8.23 4.24
N GLN A 561 -11.84 -7.39 3.46
CA GLN A 561 -12.62 -7.88 2.31
C GLN A 561 -11.68 -8.45 1.24
N ARG A 562 -12.09 -9.56 0.61
CA ARG A 562 -11.39 -10.09 -0.56
C ARG A 562 -11.70 -9.26 -1.80
N ASN A 563 -10.72 -9.16 -2.71
CA ASN A 563 -10.92 -8.53 -4.01
C ASN A 563 -11.88 -9.34 -4.90
N PRO A 564 -12.34 -8.80 -6.06
CA PRO A 564 -13.28 -9.49 -6.94
C PRO A 564 -12.85 -10.87 -7.44
N TRP A 565 -11.56 -11.20 -7.38
CA TRP A 565 -11.05 -12.52 -7.77
C TRP A 565 -10.93 -13.47 -6.59
N GLY A 566 -11.01 -12.97 -5.35
CA GLY A 566 -11.06 -13.80 -4.15
C GLY A 566 -9.82 -13.74 -3.27
N LEU A 567 -8.88 -12.83 -3.54
CA LEU A 567 -7.67 -12.66 -2.74
C LEU A 567 -7.91 -11.70 -1.58
N PHE A 568 -7.40 -12.06 -0.41
CA PHE A 568 -7.30 -11.22 0.77
C PHE A 568 -5.96 -10.50 0.83
N ASP A 569 -5.97 -9.39 1.57
CA ASP A 569 -4.77 -8.70 2.07
C ASP A 569 -3.73 -8.33 1.01
N THR A 570 -4.16 -8.14 -0.24
CA THR A 570 -3.30 -7.60 -1.32
C THR A 570 -2.99 -6.11 -1.13
N VAL A 571 -3.62 -5.46 -0.15
CA VAL A 571 -3.38 -4.07 0.26
C VAL A 571 -3.14 -4.06 1.76
N GLY A 572 -1.93 -3.67 2.17
CA GLY A 572 -1.49 -3.61 3.56
C GLY A 572 -1.15 -4.98 4.14
N ASN A 573 -1.31 -5.08 5.46
CA ASN A 573 -0.89 -6.16 6.35
C ASN A 573 0.62 -6.39 6.34
N VAL A 574 1.16 -7.03 5.31
CA VAL A 574 2.60 -7.21 5.12
C VAL A 574 2.97 -6.98 3.66
N TRP A 575 4.17 -6.47 3.45
CA TRP A 575 4.79 -6.47 2.14
C TRP A 575 5.01 -7.91 1.69
N GLU A 576 4.88 -8.20 0.40
CA GLU A 576 4.97 -9.57 -0.08
C GLU A 576 6.07 -9.76 -1.12
N TRP A 577 6.96 -10.71 -0.89
CA TRP A 577 8.00 -11.08 -1.86
C TRP A 577 7.41 -11.57 -3.18
N THR A 578 7.99 -11.05 -4.26
CA THR A 578 7.75 -11.48 -5.65
C THR A 578 9.09 -11.73 -6.33
N THR A 579 9.07 -12.49 -7.42
CA THR A 579 10.26 -12.71 -8.26
C THR A 579 10.26 -11.77 -9.46
N SER A 580 11.39 -11.13 -9.74
CA SER A 580 11.66 -10.45 -11.01
C SER A 580 12.98 -10.96 -11.61
N GLU A 581 13.21 -10.74 -12.91
CA GLU A 581 14.42 -11.22 -13.61
C GLU A 581 15.74 -10.67 -13.04
N GLN A 582 15.69 -9.54 -12.32
CA GLN A 582 16.88 -8.75 -11.98
C GLN A 582 16.98 -8.37 -10.49
N SER A 583 15.87 -8.41 -9.74
CA SER A 583 15.81 -8.00 -8.32
C SER A 583 14.70 -8.72 -7.55
N SER A 584 14.81 -8.71 -6.22
CA SER A 584 13.69 -9.13 -5.36
C SER A 584 12.81 -7.91 -5.11
N VAL A 585 11.53 -8.04 -5.44
CA VAL A 585 10.56 -6.94 -5.32
C VAL A 585 9.52 -7.32 -4.29
N VAL A 586 9.18 -6.39 -3.40
CA VAL A 586 8.01 -6.53 -2.54
C VAL A 586 6.87 -5.64 -3.00
N ARG A 587 5.63 -6.12 -2.82
CA ARG A 587 4.39 -5.45 -3.22
C ARG A 587 3.38 -5.40 -2.06
N GLY A 588 2.37 -4.53 -2.15
CA GLY A 588 1.20 -4.53 -1.28
C GLY A 588 1.16 -3.54 -0.10
N GLY A 589 2.30 -3.06 0.39
CA GLY A 589 2.31 -2.22 1.61
C GLY A 589 2.29 -3.05 2.90
N ALA A 590 2.34 -2.41 4.07
CA ALA A 590 2.29 -3.11 5.36
C ALA A 590 1.65 -2.28 6.48
N TRP A 591 1.38 -2.92 7.61
CA TRP A 591 0.72 -2.37 8.80
C TRP A 591 1.35 -1.08 9.38
N ASN A 592 2.63 -0.87 9.15
CA ASN A 592 3.41 0.30 9.58
C ASN A 592 3.84 1.21 8.42
N PHE A 593 3.31 1.03 7.21
CA PHE A 593 3.57 1.88 6.05
C PHE A 593 2.36 2.75 5.70
N ALA A 594 2.65 3.97 5.25
CA ALA A 594 1.63 4.95 4.87
C ALA A 594 0.66 4.38 3.80
N PRO A 595 -0.61 4.80 3.78
CA PRO A 595 -1.62 4.26 2.87
C PRO A 595 -1.28 4.43 1.39
N SER A 596 -0.59 5.52 1.04
CA SER A 596 -0.09 5.77 -0.32
C SER A 596 0.94 4.75 -0.78
N LEU A 597 1.58 4.03 0.15
CA LEU A 597 2.52 2.94 -0.14
C LEU A 597 1.87 1.55 -0.12
N ALA A 598 0.55 1.47 0.08
CA ALA A 598 -0.22 0.23 0.00
C ALA A 598 -1.00 0.10 -1.32
N ARG A 599 -0.83 1.03 -2.25
CA ARG A 599 -1.51 0.97 -3.55
C ARG A 599 -1.06 -0.24 -4.34
N VAL A 600 -1.95 -0.71 -5.22
CA VAL A 600 -1.72 -1.94 -5.98
C VAL A 600 -0.48 -1.84 -6.87
N SER A 601 -0.13 -0.65 -7.38
CA SER A 601 1.07 -0.40 -8.19
C SER A 601 2.35 -0.24 -7.37
N THR A 602 2.27 -0.03 -6.05
CA THR A 602 3.45 0.28 -5.23
C THR A 602 4.38 -0.93 -5.17
N ARG A 603 5.66 -0.65 -5.43
CA ARG A 603 6.74 -1.62 -5.47
C ARG A 603 7.98 -1.10 -4.75
N MET A 604 8.67 -1.99 -4.05
CA MET A 604 9.99 -1.71 -3.47
C MET A 604 10.98 -2.80 -3.86
N GLU A 605 12.13 -2.38 -4.38
CA GLU A 605 13.23 -3.30 -4.65
C GLU A 605 14.09 -3.44 -3.40
N LEU A 606 14.23 -4.68 -2.95
CA LEU A 606 14.94 -5.02 -1.73
C LEU A 606 15.95 -6.15 -2.00
N PRO A 607 16.96 -6.29 -1.13
CA PRO A 607 17.92 -7.38 -1.18
C PRO A 607 17.20 -8.73 -0.97
N ALA A 608 17.61 -9.77 -1.68
CA ALA A 608 16.99 -11.09 -1.54
C ALA A 608 17.15 -11.69 -0.14
N ASP A 609 18.20 -11.27 0.57
CA ASP A 609 18.54 -11.67 1.94
C ASP A 609 18.02 -10.72 3.02
N PHE A 610 17.37 -9.62 2.61
CA PHE A 610 16.73 -8.71 3.55
C PHE A 610 15.52 -9.40 4.19
N SER A 611 15.35 -9.22 5.49
CA SER A 611 14.16 -9.67 6.19
C SER A 611 13.68 -8.59 7.15
N SER A 612 12.38 -8.46 7.34
CA SER A 612 11.82 -7.51 8.29
C SER A 612 10.52 -8.01 8.88
N ASN A 613 10.12 -7.43 10.01
CA ASN A 613 8.87 -7.79 10.69
C ASN A 613 7.59 -7.24 10.01
N TYR A 614 7.74 -6.71 8.80
CA TYR A 614 6.66 -6.19 7.97
C TYR A 614 6.67 -6.77 6.55
N ILE A 615 7.53 -7.76 6.26
CA ILE A 615 7.58 -8.47 4.97
C ILE A 615 7.28 -9.96 5.19
N GLY A 616 6.32 -10.48 4.44
CA GLY A 616 5.97 -11.88 4.28
C GLY A 616 5.94 -12.26 2.79
N PHE A 617 5.11 -13.23 2.43
CA PHE A 617 4.94 -13.66 1.03
C PHE A 617 3.66 -14.48 0.83
N ARG A 618 3.25 -14.59 -0.43
CA ARG A 618 2.24 -15.54 -0.91
C ARG A 618 2.84 -16.44 -1.99
N VAL A 619 2.18 -17.53 -2.35
CA VAL A 619 2.71 -18.50 -3.33
C VAL A 619 1.81 -18.62 -4.54
N VAL A 620 2.41 -18.93 -5.69
CA VAL A 620 1.68 -19.34 -6.89
C VAL A 620 1.96 -20.80 -7.20
N ARG A 621 0.99 -21.45 -7.83
CA ARG A 621 1.11 -22.76 -8.41
C ARG A 621 0.91 -22.65 -9.91
N ALA A 622 1.92 -23.04 -10.68
CA ALA A 622 1.78 -23.17 -12.13
C ALA A 622 0.83 -24.33 -12.47
N GLN A 623 0.15 -24.22 -13.60
CA GLN A 623 -0.75 -25.25 -14.11
C GLN A 623 -0.04 -26.59 -14.35
#